data_AF-A0A951HZL3-F1
#
_entry.id   AF-A0A951HZL3-F1
#
_cell.length_a   1.000
_cell.length_b   1.000
_cell.length_c   1.000
_cell.angle_alpha   90.00
_cell.angle_beta   90.00
_cell.angle_gamma   90.00
#
_symmetry.space_group_name_H-M   'P 1'
#
loop_
_entity.id
_entity.type
_entity.pdbx_description
1 polymer ?
#
loop_
_entity_poly.entity_id
_entity_poly.type
_entity_poly.pdbx_seq_one_letter_code
_entity_poly.pdbx_strand_id
1 'polypeptide(L)'
;ATDAPFLSGQARLAVNAAACRRCGLCLSGCVYGAIHSLAPEVDALAAAGALDYQADSFVERLSETAKGVTLRVRHTKSGVIREAEFDYVFVAAGAIQSTRIMLESFGLYGQTLELKDSQKFVLPLLRTRRTPLAWPNNTALAGMFVDFQMPEISRHWIHAQVSSMNDYVLRRLRIDPWKRGMWASILAPLYERMLVAWCGLHSDHSSGMTIALNAPVSDNRPVLQLAPSINPKVEMTVRKIARYFARRVARTGTIALVPMRLLGKPGAGNHFGGSFPMKRAPKERTETDLLGRPLGTRRIHMVDGAVLPSIPATTVVLLQMANADRIASAAEFS
;
A
#
# COMPACT_ATOMS: atom_id res chain seq x y z
N ALA A 1 -27.01 -6.60 17.09
CA ALA A 1 -26.99 -6.78 15.63
C ALA A 1 -26.08 -7.96 15.29
N THR A 2 -26.65 -9.14 15.03
CA THR A 2 -25.90 -10.41 15.01
C THR A 2 -25.56 -11.00 13.63
N ASP A 3 -25.93 -10.36 12.51
CA ASP A 3 -25.78 -10.98 11.18
C ASP A 3 -24.85 -10.21 10.21
N ALA A 4 -24.01 -9.30 10.70
CA ALA A 4 -22.99 -8.71 9.84
C ALA A 4 -21.94 -9.78 9.44
N PRO A 5 -21.51 -9.86 8.17
CA PRO A 5 -20.52 -10.83 7.71
C PRO A 5 -19.24 -10.78 8.55
N PHE A 6 -18.75 -11.97 8.94
CA PHE A 6 -17.45 -12.16 9.59
C PHE A 6 -16.82 -13.42 9.00
N LEU A 7 -15.95 -13.22 8.03
CA LEU A 7 -15.33 -14.26 7.22
C LEU A 7 -13.88 -14.43 7.66
N SER A 8 -13.43 -15.68 7.78
CA SER A 8 -12.04 -15.99 8.04
C SER A 8 -11.59 -17.13 7.15
N GLY A 9 -10.35 -17.06 6.68
CA GLY A 9 -9.77 -18.11 5.86
C GLY A 9 -8.26 -17.97 5.74
N GLN A 10 -7.63 -18.97 5.14
CA GLN A 10 -6.21 -18.91 4.82
C GLN A 10 -5.90 -17.64 4.02
N ALA A 11 -4.79 -16.99 4.36
CA ALA A 11 -4.35 -15.80 3.64
C ALA A 11 -4.11 -16.14 2.16
N ARG A 12 -4.70 -15.33 1.28
CA ARG A 12 -4.52 -15.42 -0.16
C ARG A 12 -3.26 -14.65 -0.54
N LEU A 13 -2.11 -15.33 -0.49
CA LEU A 13 -0.80 -14.75 -0.77
C LEU A 13 -0.30 -15.17 -2.14
N ALA A 14 0.31 -14.25 -2.89
CA ALA A 14 1.00 -14.54 -4.15
C ALA A 14 2.38 -15.17 -3.88
N VAL A 15 2.39 -16.36 -3.31
CA VAL A 15 3.61 -17.09 -2.91
C VAL A 15 3.60 -18.48 -3.48
N ASN A 16 4.66 -18.85 -4.21
CA ASN A 16 4.91 -20.23 -4.60
C ASN A 16 5.35 -21.02 -3.37
N ALA A 17 4.42 -21.80 -2.81
CA ALA A 17 4.66 -22.58 -1.60
C ALA A 17 5.75 -23.65 -1.75
N ALA A 18 5.93 -24.20 -2.96
CA ALA A 18 6.96 -25.22 -3.24
C ALA A 18 8.37 -24.61 -3.29
N ALA A 19 8.50 -23.37 -3.76
CA ALA A 19 9.78 -22.64 -3.80
C ALA A 19 10.14 -21.95 -2.47
N CYS A 20 9.16 -21.76 -1.58
CA CYS A 20 9.36 -21.01 -0.34
C CYS A 20 10.24 -21.76 0.67
N ARG A 21 11.41 -21.19 0.97
CA ARG A 21 12.34 -21.69 2.01
C ARG A 21 11.93 -21.35 3.44
N ARG A 22 10.81 -20.64 3.63
CA ARG A 22 10.31 -20.21 4.95
C ARG A 22 11.41 -19.59 5.81
N CYS A 23 12.17 -18.63 5.26
CA CYS A 23 13.30 -18.02 5.96
C CYS A 23 12.91 -16.86 6.88
N GLY A 24 11.63 -16.48 6.94
CA GLY A 24 11.15 -15.40 7.80
C GLY A 24 11.48 -13.97 7.33
N LEU A 25 12.10 -13.78 6.16
CA LEU A 25 12.56 -12.46 5.66
C LEU A 25 11.67 -11.87 4.55
N CYS A 26 10.37 -12.15 4.58
CA CYS A 26 9.46 -11.84 3.47
C CYS A 26 9.31 -10.33 3.18
N LEU A 27 9.47 -9.47 4.20
CA LEU A 27 9.22 -8.02 4.09
C LEU A 27 10.39 -7.21 3.52
N SER A 28 11.54 -7.86 3.25
CA SER A 28 12.71 -7.26 2.61
C SER A 28 12.89 -7.70 1.15
N GLY A 29 11.87 -8.35 0.58
CA GLY A 29 11.97 -9.05 -0.71
C GLY A 29 12.38 -10.52 -0.55
N CYS A 30 12.06 -11.34 -1.56
CA CYS A 30 12.34 -12.77 -1.54
C CYS A 30 13.52 -13.13 -2.44
N VAL A 31 14.68 -13.40 -1.84
CA VAL A 31 15.90 -13.81 -2.56
C VAL A 31 15.76 -15.16 -3.28
N TYR A 32 14.77 -15.97 -2.90
CA TYR A 32 14.48 -17.26 -3.52
C TYR A 32 13.43 -17.18 -4.64
N GLY A 33 12.93 -15.98 -4.97
CA GLY A 33 11.89 -15.78 -5.98
C GLY A 33 10.53 -16.42 -5.63
N ALA A 34 10.30 -16.82 -4.38
CA ALA A 34 9.08 -17.51 -3.98
C ALA A 34 7.88 -16.57 -3.78
N ILE A 35 8.11 -15.28 -3.53
CA ILE A 35 7.07 -14.24 -3.48
C ILE A 35 7.00 -13.61 -4.88
N HIS A 36 5.80 -13.54 -5.45
CA HIS A 36 5.60 -12.96 -6.78
C HIS A 36 6.14 -11.52 -6.85
N SER A 37 6.83 -11.25 -7.94
CA SER A 37 7.37 -9.95 -8.35
C SER A 37 7.32 -9.88 -9.86
N LEU A 38 7.07 -8.70 -10.41
CA LEU A 38 7.06 -8.46 -11.86
C LEU A 38 8.47 -8.24 -12.43
N ALA A 39 9.50 -8.13 -11.59
CA ALA A 39 10.86 -7.84 -12.05
C ALA A 39 11.38 -8.88 -13.08
N PRO A 40 11.25 -10.21 -12.85
CA PRO A 40 11.71 -11.18 -13.84
C PRO A 40 10.97 -11.11 -15.18
N GLU A 41 9.68 -10.75 -15.16
CA GLU A 41 8.87 -10.59 -16.38
C GLU A 41 9.30 -9.35 -17.17
N VAL A 42 9.55 -8.23 -16.47
CA VAL A 42 10.10 -7.00 -17.08
C VAL A 42 11.48 -7.26 -17.69
N ASP A 43 12.36 -7.96 -16.97
CA ASP A 43 13.69 -8.33 -17.46
C ASP A 43 13.60 -9.22 -18.70
N ALA A 44 12.68 -10.18 -18.72
CA ALA A 44 12.46 -11.06 -19.86
C ALA A 44 11.92 -10.31 -21.09
N LEU A 45 10.98 -9.38 -20.90
CA LEU A 45 10.47 -8.53 -21.98
C LEU A 45 11.56 -7.63 -22.57
N ALA A 46 12.42 -7.06 -21.70
CA ALA A 46 13.55 -6.25 -22.13
C ALA A 46 14.58 -7.09 -22.90
N ALA A 47 14.94 -8.28 -22.39
CA ALA A 47 15.87 -9.18 -23.05
C ALA A 47 15.36 -9.69 -24.42
N ALA A 48 14.04 -9.82 -24.58
CA ALA A 48 13.39 -10.19 -25.84
C ALA A 48 13.25 -9.02 -26.83
N GLY A 49 13.61 -7.79 -26.45
CA GLY A 49 13.43 -6.58 -27.26
C GLY A 49 11.97 -6.11 -27.36
N ALA A 50 11.08 -6.66 -26.55
CA ALA A 50 9.66 -6.27 -26.50
C ALA A 50 9.41 -5.04 -25.60
N LEU A 51 10.41 -4.63 -24.81
CA LEU A 51 10.37 -3.48 -23.92
C LEU A 51 11.71 -2.73 -23.99
N ASP A 52 11.68 -1.44 -24.32
CA ASP A 52 12.84 -0.56 -24.14
C ASP A 52 12.87 -0.06 -22.69
N TYR A 53 13.71 -0.69 -21.86
CA TYR A 53 13.85 -0.35 -20.45
C TYR A 53 15.00 0.64 -20.21
N GLN A 54 14.64 1.84 -19.77
CA GLN A 54 15.59 2.93 -19.51
C GLN A 54 15.76 3.16 -17.99
N ALA A 55 16.75 2.51 -17.39
CA ALA A 55 17.13 2.71 -15.98
C ALA A 55 17.69 4.13 -15.73
N ASP A 56 17.82 4.50 -14.45
CA ASP A 56 18.42 5.77 -14.02
C ASP A 56 17.74 7.02 -14.62
N SER A 57 16.48 6.90 -15.03
CA SER A 57 15.66 7.95 -15.62
C SER A 57 14.66 8.54 -14.61
N PHE A 58 14.87 9.79 -14.20
CA PHE A 58 13.94 10.54 -13.35
C PHE A 58 13.10 11.50 -14.21
N VAL A 59 11.84 11.15 -14.44
CA VAL A 59 10.89 12.01 -15.17
C VAL A 59 10.54 13.20 -14.28
N GLU A 60 10.86 14.43 -14.71
CA GLU A 60 10.58 15.67 -13.98
C GLU A 60 9.16 16.17 -14.25
N ARG A 61 8.79 16.31 -15.53
CA ARG A 61 7.49 16.79 -15.97
C ARG A 61 7.13 16.28 -17.36
N LEU A 62 5.84 16.38 -17.67
CA LEU A 62 5.21 16.02 -18.94
C LEU A 62 4.62 17.28 -19.59
N SER A 63 4.57 17.31 -20.91
CA SER A 63 3.83 18.32 -21.68
C SER A 63 3.11 17.64 -22.83
N GLU A 64 1.79 17.85 -22.93
CA GLU A 64 0.98 17.30 -24.02
C GLU A 64 0.78 18.34 -25.11
N THR A 65 0.95 17.94 -26.36
CA THR A 65 0.61 18.69 -27.56
C THR A 65 -0.39 17.90 -28.41
N ALA A 66 -0.88 18.48 -29.50
CA ALA A 66 -1.73 17.75 -30.45
C ALA A 66 -1.05 16.51 -31.05
N LYS A 67 0.29 16.52 -31.14
CA LYS A 67 1.08 15.46 -31.79
C LYS A 67 1.50 14.32 -30.86
N GLY A 68 1.52 14.55 -29.54
CA GLY A 68 2.07 13.59 -28.59
C GLY A 68 2.36 14.22 -27.23
N VAL A 69 3.15 13.54 -26.43
CA VAL A 69 3.58 13.94 -25.08
C VAL A 69 5.10 13.99 -25.03
N THR A 70 5.64 15.13 -24.60
CA THR A 70 7.08 15.32 -24.36
C THR A 70 7.37 15.16 -22.87
N LEU A 71 8.38 14.35 -22.54
CA LEU A 71 8.90 14.14 -21.21
C LEU A 71 10.19 14.94 -21.04
N ARG A 72 10.33 15.63 -19.91
CA ARG A 72 11.63 16.10 -19.43
C ARG A 72 12.20 15.06 -18.48
N VAL A 73 13.30 14.42 -18.86
CA VAL A 73 13.91 13.31 -18.12
C VAL A 73 15.30 13.70 -17.67
N ARG A 74 15.59 13.53 -16.38
CA ARG A 74 16.91 13.71 -15.80
C ARG A 74 17.56 12.36 -15.52
N HIS A 75 18.77 12.17 -16.01
CA HIS A 75 19.56 11.02 -15.63
C HIS A 75 20.03 11.15 -14.17
N THR A 76 19.74 10.16 -13.33
CA THR A 76 19.91 10.24 -11.86
C THR A 76 21.37 10.35 -11.43
N LYS A 77 22.31 9.80 -12.20
CA LYS A 77 23.74 9.80 -11.87
C LYS A 77 24.47 11.03 -12.42
N SER A 78 24.25 11.38 -13.68
CA SER A 78 24.98 12.48 -14.34
C SER A 78 24.28 13.83 -14.22
N GLY A 79 22.99 13.85 -13.85
CA GLY A 79 22.19 15.07 -13.78
C GLY A 79 21.79 15.64 -15.14
N VAL A 80 22.28 15.06 -16.25
CA VAL A 80 21.97 15.48 -17.62
C VAL A 80 20.47 15.37 -17.87
N ILE A 81 19.92 16.41 -18.48
CA ILE A 81 18.51 16.48 -18.83
C ILE A 81 18.36 16.23 -20.32
N ARG A 82 17.38 15.41 -20.68
CA ARG A 82 16.99 15.13 -22.05
C ARG A 82 15.48 15.26 -22.20
N GLU A 83 15.06 15.47 -23.43
CA GLU A 83 13.65 15.39 -23.80
C GLU A 83 13.41 14.10 -24.58
N ALA A 84 12.25 13.50 -24.37
CA ALA A 84 11.80 12.31 -25.09
C ALA A 84 10.33 12.48 -25.47
N GLU A 85 9.95 12.03 -26.66
CA GLU A 85 8.60 12.20 -27.21
C GLU A 85 7.91 10.84 -27.35
N PHE A 86 6.62 10.80 -27.02
CA PHE A 86 5.80 9.59 -27.07
C PHE A 86 4.39 9.94 -27.55
N ASP A 87 3.71 9.01 -28.22
CA ASP A 87 2.32 9.22 -28.65
C ASP A 87 1.34 9.25 -27.46
N TYR A 88 1.63 8.42 -26.44
CA TYR A 88 0.84 8.25 -25.22
C TYR A 88 1.76 7.95 -24.03
N VAL A 89 1.35 8.35 -22.83
CA VAL A 89 2.13 8.16 -21.60
C VAL A 89 1.24 7.60 -20.50
N PHE A 90 1.66 6.46 -19.95
CA PHE A 90 1.06 5.85 -18.76
C PHE A 90 1.94 6.12 -17.53
N VAL A 91 1.43 6.91 -16.60
CA VAL A 91 2.12 7.31 -15.36
C VAL A 91 1.81 6.29 -14.27
N ALA A 92 2.84 5.54 -13.88
CA ALA A 92 2.78 4.46 -12.88
C ALA A 92 3.90 4.56 -11.82
N ALA A 93 4.29 5.77 -11.43
CA ALA A 93 5.40 6.03 -10.50
C ALA A 93 5.02 5.78 -9.01
N GLY A 94 3.83 5.24 -8.75
CA GLY A 94 3.25 5.12 -7.42
C GLY A 94 2.61 6.44 -6.98
N ALA A 95 1.64 6.35 -6.06
CA ALA A 95 0.73 7.46 -5.76
C ALA A 95 1.44 8.79 -5.45
N ILE A 96 2.52 8.78 -4.66
CA ILE A 96 3.26 9.99 -4.27
C ILE A 96 3.99 10.61 -5.47
N GLN A 97 4.74 9.81 -6.23
CA GLN A 97 5.59 10.35 -7.31
C GLN A 97 4.78 10.67 -8.57
N SER A 98 3.72 9.92 -8.86
CA SER A 98 2.77 10.28 -9.92
C SER A 98 2.07 11.59 -9.62
N THR A 99 1.71 11.84 -8.36
CA THR A 99 1.20 13.16 -7.93
C THR A 99 2.23 14.26 -8.18
N ARG A 100 3.49 14.05 -7.80
CA ARG A 100 4.57 15.01 -8.02
C ARG A 100 4.75 15.33 -9.50
N ILE A 101 4.86 14.30 -10.36
CA ILE A 101 4.99 14.46 -11.81
C ILE A 101 3.85 15.34 -12.33
N MET A 102 2.61 15.04 -11.97
CA MET A 102 1.46 15.76 -12.52
C MET A 102 1.31 17.19 -11.97
N LEU A 103 1.57 17.41 -10.67
CA LEU A 103 1.59 18.76 -10.10
C LEU A 103 2.63 19.64 -10.80
N GLU A 104 3.83 19.10 -11.05
CA GLU A 104 4.89 19.84 -11.76
C GLU A 104 4.53 20.07 -13.24
N SER A 105 3.97 19.06 -13.89
CA SER A 105 3.54 19.13 -15.30
C SER A 105 2.46 20.18 -15.54
N PHE A 106 1.55 20.37 -14.57
CA PHE A 106 0.49 21.36 -14.64
C PHE A 106 0.85 22.71 -14.00
N GLY A 107 2.04 22.84 -13.41
CA GLY A 107 2.45 24.05 -12.69
C GLY A 107 1.61 24.35 -11.46
N LEU A 108 1.00 23.33 -10.84
CA LEU A 108 0.08 23.45 -9.69
C LEU A 108 0.85 23.53 -8.37
N TYR A 109 1.79 24.46 -8.28
CA TYR A 109 2.60 24.66 -7.09
C TYR A 109 1.77 25.23 -5.93
N GLY A 110 2.03 24.77 -4.71
CA GLY A 110 1.31 25.17 -3.50
C GLY A 110 -0.12 24.61 -3.40
N GLN A 111 -0.65 23.99 -4.46
CA GLN A 111 -1.95 23.32 -4.39
C GLN A 111 -1.82 22.10 -3.46
N THR A 112 -2.68 22.06 -2.45
CA THR A 112 -2.74 20.96 -1.49
C THR A 112 -3.79 19.95 -1.94
N LEU A 113 -3.37 18.70 -2.14
CA LEU A 113 -4.25 17.59 -2.47
C LEU A 113 -4.38 16.62 -1.28
N GLU A 114 -5.49 15.91 -1.24
CA GLU A 114 -5.67 14.80 -0.28
C GLU A 114 -4.93 13.56 -0.80
N LEU A 115 -4.15 12.92 0.08
CA LEU A 115 -3.60 11.60 -0.13
C LEU A 115 -4.23 10.66 0.91
N LYS A 116 -5.22 9.89 0.44
CA LYS A 116 -6.00 8.96 1.27
C LYS A 116 -5.11 7.82 1.72
N ASP A 117 -5.30 7.36 2.96
CA ASP A 117 -4.57 6.25 3.56
C ASP A 117 -5.54 5.17 4.03
N SER A 118 -5.19 3.90 3.87
CA SER A 118 -5.81 2.81 4.62
C SER A 118 -5.03 2.62 5.91
N GLN A 119 -5.34 3.46 6.89
CA GLN A 119 -4.60 3.50 8.14
C GLN A 119 -4.71 2.14 8.86
N LYS A 120 -3.58 1.68 9.38
CA LYS A 120 -3.46 0.36 9.99
C LYS A 120 -3.37 0.47 11.50
N PHE A 121 -3.94 -0.50 12.21
CA PHE A 121 -3.69 -0.69 13.62
C PHE A 121 -3.31 -2.14 13.91
N VAL A 122 -2.50 -2.32 14.94
CA VAL A 122 -2.07 -3.63 15.42
C VAL A 122 -2.90 -4.00 16.65
N LEU A 123 -3.40 -5.23 16.67
CA LEU A 123 -4.10 -5.81 17.81
C LEU A 123 -3.39 -7.10 18.24
N PRO A 124 -2.71 -7.11 19.40
CA PRO A 124 -2.12 -8.31 19.94
C PRO A 124 -3.21 -9.32 20.33
N LEU A 125 -2.98 -10.58 20.01
CA LEU A 125 -3.88 -11.69 20.34
C LEU A 125 -3.12 -12.74 21.15
N LEU A 126 -3.81 -13.39 22.09
CA LEU A 126 -3.28 -14.47 22.90
C LEU A 126 -4.19 -15.69 22.79
N ARG A 127 -3.65 -16.82 22.36
CA ARG A 127 -4.39 -18.08 22.23
C ARG A 127 -4.22 -18.96 23.45
N THR A 128 -5.22 -19.78 23.74
CA THR A 128 -5.12 -20.85 24.75
C THR A 128 -4.09 -21.91 24.35
N ARG A 129 -4.09 -22.30 23.06
CA ARG A 129 -3.16 -23.29 22.47
C ARG A 129 -1.86 -22.64 22.01
N ARG A 130 -0.75 -23.34 22.24
CA ARG A 130 0.58 -22.97 21.75
C ARG A 130 0.76 -23.39 20.29
N THR A 131 1.50 -22.62 19.52
CA THR A 131 2.12 -23.07 18.28
C THR A 131 3.61 -22.80 18.39
N PRO A 132 4.48 -23.82 18.25
CA PRO A 132 5.92 -23.64 18.36
C PRO A 132 6.41 -22.47 17.51
N LEU A 133 7.26 -21.63 18.09
CA LEU A 133 7.90 -20.55 17.36
C LEU A 133 8.97 -21.15 16.43
N ALA A 134 8.57 -21.47 15.21
CA ALA A 134 9.45 -22.04 14.20
C ALA A 134 10.32 -20.96 13.52
N TRP A 135 11.05 -20.14 14.27
CA TRP A 135 12.00 -19.19 13.69
C TRP A 135 13.37 -19.86 13.41
N PRO A 136 14.01 -19.65 12.24
CA PRO A 136 13.54 -18.84 11.11
C PRO A 136 12.58 -19.57 10.16
N ASN A 137 12.33 -20.87 10.36
CA ASN A 137 11.53 -21.81 9.54
C ASN A 137 10.02 -21.48 9.39
N ASN A 138 9.66 -20.21 9.23
CA ASN A 138 8.30 -19.72 9.06
C ASN A 138 8.25 -18.57 8.05
N THR A 139 7.05 -18.24 7.56
CA THR A 139 6.83 -17.03 6.77
C THR A 139 6.61 -15.83 7.70
N ALA A 140 7.11 -14.65 7.33
CA ALA A 140 6.74 -13.41 8.02
C ALA A 140 5.38 -12.83 7.54
N LEU A 141 4.81 -13.41 6.49
CA LEU A 141 3.51 -13.02 5.93
C LEU A 141 2.34 -13.50 6.80
N ALA A 142 1.17 -12.93 6.57
CA ALA A 142 -0.05 -13.33 7.24
C ALA A 142 -0.42 -14.78 6.92
N GLY A 143 -0.82 -15.56 7.92
CA GLY A 143 -1.31 -16.92 7.72
C GLY A 143 -2.82 -16.98 7.49
N MET A 144 -3.55 -15.99 8.01
CA MET A 144 -5.01 -15.94 7.96
C MET A 144 -5.49 -14.53 7.66
N PHE A 145 -6.50 -14.42 6.82
CA PHE A 145 -7.27 -13.19 6.63
C PHE A 145 -8.60 -13.30 7.37
N VAL A 146 -9.01 -12.19 7.97
CA VAL A 146 -10.32 -12.03 8.58
C VAL A 146 -10.95 -10.77 8.03
N ASP A 147 -12.03 -10.94 7.27
CA ASP A 147 -12.77 -9.87 6.61
C ASP A 147 -14.15 -9.75 7.26
N PHE A 148 -14.53 -8.56 7.70
CA PHE A 148 -15.81 -8.37 8.36
C PHE A 148 -16.39 -6.99 8.12
N GLN A 149 -17.70 -6.89 8.26
CA GLN A 149 -18.42 -5.61 8.20
C GLN A 149 -18.95 -5.21 9.57
N MET A 150 -19.05 -3.91 9.79
CA MET A 150 -19.69 -3.33 10.97
C MET A 150 -20.63 -2.21 10.52
N PRO A 151 -21.88 -2.52 10.10
CA PRO A 151 -22.82 -1.54 9.55
C PRO A 151 -23.07 -0.33 10.47
N GLU A 152 -22.93 -0.50 11.79
CA GLU A 152 -22.99 0.58 12.80
C GLU A 152 -21.89 1.64 12.63
N ILE A 153 -20.80 1.32 11.93
CA ILE A 153 -19.67 2.22 11.64
C ILE A 153 -19.62 2.52 10.14
N SER A 154 -19.70 1.48 9.30
CA SER A 154 -19.58 1.60 7.85
C SER A 154 -20.10 0.37 7.11
N ARG A 155 -20.48 0.60 5.83
CA ARG A 155 -20.73 -0.47 4.86
C ARG A 155 -19.44 -1.05 4.28
N HIS A 156 -18.30 -0.39 4.50
CA HIS A 156 -17.00 -0.87 4.01
C HIS A 156 -16.51 -2.07 4.81
N TRP A 157 -15.79 -2.96 4.12
CA TRP A 157 -15.10 -4.08 4.76
C TRP A 157 -13.94 -3.60 5.62
N ILE A 158 -13.75 -4.28 6.74
CA ILE A 158 -12.56 -4.22 7.58
C ILE A 158 -11.78 -5.50 7.32
N HIS A 159 -10.46 -5.37 7.21
CA HIS A 159 -9.58 -6.47 6.87
C HIS A 159 -8.51 -6.63 7.95
N ALA A 160 -8.36 -7.84 8.49
CA ALA A 160 -7.32 -8.17 9.46
C ALA A 160 -6.43 -9.29 8.93
N GLN A 161 -5.12 -9.00 8.88
CA GLN A 161 -4.09 -9.97 8.57
C GLN A 161 -3.54 -10.54 9.88
N VAL A 162 -3.82 -11.82 10.14
CA VAL A 162 -3.40 -12.49 11.36
C VAL A 162 -2.15 -13.31 11.07
N SER A 163 -1.08 -13.01 11.82
CA SER A 163 0.23 -13.66 11.72
C SER A 163 0.68 -14.15 13.08
N SER A 164 1.48 -15.22 13.10
CA SER A 164 2.26 -15.57 14.28
C SER A 164 3.35 -14.54 14.51
N MET A 165 3.97 -14.58 15.70
CA MET A 165 5.19 -13.82 15.94
C MET A 165 6.23 -14.11 14.84
N ASN A 166 6.74 -13.03 14.24
CA ASN A 166 7.81 -13.04 13.25
C ASN A 166 8.95 -12.11 13.71
N ASP A 167 10.09 -12.15 13.03
CA ASP A 167 11.26 -11.34 13.40
C ASP A 167 10.97 -9.83 13.42
N TYR A 168 10.11 -9.33 12.53
CA TYR A 168 9.71 -7.92 12.56
C TYR A 168 9.04 -7.53 13.88
N VAL A 169 8.10 -8.34 14.36
CA VAL A 169 7.42 -8.10 15.65
C VAL A 169 8.38 -8.30 16.82
N LEU A 170 9.19 -9.37 16.79
CA LEU A 170 10.15 -9.68 17.87
C LEU A 170 11.18 -8.56 18.03
N ARG A 171 11.79 -8.08 16.93
CA ARG A 171 12.72 -6.95 16.95
C ARG A 171 12.08 -5.66 17.46
N ARG A 172 10.82 -5.41 17.11
CA ARG A 172 10.09 -4.23 17.61
C ARG A 172 9.84 -4.30 19.12
N LEU A 173 9.70 -5.51 19.66
CA LEU A 173 9.64 -5.77 21.10
C LEU A 173 11.04 -5.86 21.75
N ARG A 174 12.11 -5.60 21.00
CA ARG A 174 13.52 -5.73 21.43
C ARG A 174 13.85 -7.15 21.92
N ILE A 175 13.14 -8.14 21.41
CA ILE A 175 13.40 -9.55 21.65
C ILE A 175 14.26 -10.04 20.49
N ASP A 176 15.47 -10.49 20.81
CA ASP A 176 16.36 -11.10 19.82
C ASP A 176 16.08 -12.61 19.74
N PRO A 177 15.46 -13.09 18.65
CA PRO A 177 15.18 -14.53 18.50
C PRO A 177 16.45 -15.37 18.36
N TRP A 178 17.61 -14.77 18.08
CA TRP A 178 18.90 -15.45 17.97
C TRP A 178 19.54 -15.71 19.33
N LYS A 179 19.17 -14.96 20.37
CA LYS A 179 19.70 -15.12 21.72
C LYS A 179 18.90 -16.17 22.51
N ARG A 180 19.41 -17.41 22.52
CA ARG A 180 18.87 -18.51 23.35
C ARG A 180 19.37 -18.38 24.80
N GLY A 181 18.80 -17.44 25.55
CA GLY A 181 19.03 -17.31 27.00
C GLY A 181 17.98 -18.05 27.85
N MET A 182 18.24 -18.20 29.15
CA MET A 182 17.27 -18.74 30.11
C MET A 182 15.91 -18.02 30.06
N TRP A 183 15.93 -16.68 29.92
CA TRP A 183 14.73 -15.86 29.76
C TRP A 183 13.92 -16.17 28.49
N ALA A 184 14.60 -16.53 27.39
CA ALA A 184 13.91 -16.91 26.15
C ALA A 184 13.11 -18.21 26.34
N SER A 185 13.64 -19.16 27.11
CA SER A 185 12.94 -20.42 27.43
C SER A 185 11.75 -20.21 28.38
N ILE A 186 11.88 -19.30 29.34
CA ILE A 186 10.79 -18.93 30.27
C ILE A 186 9.64 -18.24 29.52
N LEU A 187 9.95 -17.38 28.56
CA LEU A 187 8.95 -16.59 27.81
C LEU A 187 8.44 -17.27 26.53
N ALA A 188 9.11 -18.32 26.03
CA ALA A 188 8.68 -19.08 24.86
C ALA A 188 7.20 -19.52 24.92
N PRO A 189 6.69 -20.08 26.04
CA PRO A 189 5.26 -20.40 26.18
C PRO A 189 4.31 -19.23 25.90
N LEU A 190 4.71 -18.00 26.23
CA LEU A 190 3.92 -16.81 25.99
C LEU A 190 3.97 -16.44 24.51
N TYR A 191 5.16 -16.38 23.91
CA TYR A 191 5.33 -16.03 22.50
C TYR A 191 4.64 -17.01 21.54
N GLU A 192 4.67 -18.31 21.86
CA GLU A 192 3.99 -19.37 21.08
C GLU A 192 2.46 -19.24 21.09
N ARG A 193 1.90 -18.50 22.05
CA ARG A 193 0.48 -18.18 22.13
C ARG A 193 0.13 -16.85 21.48
N MET A 194 1.12 -15.98 21.28
CA MET A 194 0.91 -14.67 20.71
C MET A 194 0.70 -14.75 19.20
N LEU A 195 -0.34 -14.06 18.75
CA LEU A 195 -0.52 -13.69 17.35
C LEU A 195 -0.64 -12.17 17.27
N VAL A 196 -0.46 -11.65 16.07
CA VAL A 196 -0.65 -10.24 15.76
C VAL A 196 -1.69 -10.12 14.66
N ALA A 197 -2.76 -9.38 14.94
CA ALA A 197 -3.68 -8.94 13.90
C ALA A 197 -3.27 -7.55 13.42
N TRP A 198 -2.90 -7.46 12.14
CA TRP A 198 -2.66 -6.20 11.44
C TRP A 198 -3.93 -5.81 10.69
N CYS A 199 -4.67 -4.85 11.24
CA CYS A 199 -6.00 -4.49 10.79
C CYS A 199 -5.97 -3.21 9.96
N GLY A 200 -6.63 -3.22 8.81
CA GLY A 200 -6.81 -2.06 7.94
C GLY A 200 -8.19 -1.44 8.05
N LEU A 201 -8.24 -0.12 7.89
CA LEU A 201 -9.46 0.68 7.78
C LEU A 201 -9.64 1.13 6.33
N HIS A 202 -10.88 1.31 5.90
CA HIS A 202 -11.16 2.05 4.66
C HIS A 202 -10.73 3.53 4.84
N SER A 203 -10.34 4.20 3.77
CA SER A 203 -9.87 5.60 3.82
C SER A 203 -10.87 6.56 4.48
N ASP A 204 -12.17 6.35 4.29
CA ASP A 204 -13.24 7.18 4.90
C ASP A 204 -13.22 7.21 6.43
N HIS A 205 -12.59 6.22 7.08
CA HIS A 205 -12.48 6.12 8.54
C HIS A 205 -11.05 6.30 9.05
N SER A 206 -10.12 6.53 8.13
CA SER A 206 -8.71 6.68 8.42
C SER A 206 -8.38 8.17 8.63
N SER A 207 -7.27 8.43 9.30
CA SER A 207 -6.53 9.67 9.04
C SER A 207 -5.84 9.55 7.68
N GLY A 208 -5.64 10.66 6.99
CA GLY A 208 -4.95 10.71 5.70
C GLY A 208 -3.67 11.52 5.78
N MET A 209 -3.17 11.91 4.60
CA MET A 209 -2.11 12.88 4.44
C MET A 209 -2.57 13.95 3.48
N THR A 210 -1.96 15.12 3.54
CA THR A 210 -1.99 16.09 2.46
C THR A 210 -0.66 16.06 1.72
N ILE A 211 -0.70 16.37 0.42
CA ILE A 211 0.46 16.41 -0.46
C ILE A 211 0.42 17.69 -1.27
N ALA A 212 1.54 18.42 -1.30
CA ALA A 212 1.68 19.65 -2.06
C ALA A 212 3.08 19.74 -2.66
N LEU A 213 3.19 20.32 -3.86
CA LEU A 213 4.48 20.57 -4.49
C LEU A 213 4.85 22.04 -4.30
N ASN A 214 5.91 22.30 -3.55
CA ASN A 214 6.41 23.66 -3.37
C ASN A 214 7.20 24.06 -4.62
N ALA A 215 6.99 25.30 -5.07
CA ALA A 215 7.72 25.87 -6.19
C ALA A 215 9.24 25.80 -5.92
N PRO A 216 10.05 25.66 -6.97
CA PRO A 216 11.50 25.69 -6.83
C PRO A 216 11.93 27.08 -6.29
N VAL A 217 12.84 27.08 -5.31
CA VAL A 217 13.45 28.32 -4.80
C VAL A 217 14.83 28.45 -5.44
N SER A 218 15.00 29.42 -6.34
CA SER A 218 16.21 29.58 -7.18
C SER A 218 16.47 28.32 -8.04
N ASP A 219 17.73 27.88 -8.20
CA ASP A 219 18.13 26.72 -9.02
C ASP A 219 17.81 25.36 -8.37
N ASN A 220 17.12 25.34 -7.23
CA ASN A 220 16.71 24.10 -6.56
C ASN A 220 15.50 23.45 -7.23
N ARG A 221 15.36 22.14 -7.02
CA ARG A 221 14.19 21.38 -7.49
C ARG A 221 12.94 21.70 -6.67
N PRO A 222 11.74 21.52 -7.25
CA PRO A 222 10.50 21.52 -6.50
C PRO A 222 10.55 20.49 -5.35
N VAL A 223 10.03 20.88 -4.19
CA VAL A 223 10.03 20.01 -3.00
C VAL A 223 8.62 19.54 -2.73
N LEU A 224 8.42 18.22 -2.72
CA LEU A 224 7.16 17.61 -2.37
C LEU A 224 7.01 17.57 -0.84
N GLN A 225 5.99 18.24 -0.33
CA GLN A 225 5.67 18.27 1.09
C GLN A 225 4.51 17.32 1.39
N LEU A 226 4.66 16.52 2.43
CA LEU A 226 3.58 15.72 3.00
C LEU A 226 3.32 16.15 4.44
N ALA A 227 2.06 16.26 4.81
CA ALA A 227 1.65 16.51 6.20
C ALA A 227 0.52 15.56 6.61
N PRO A 228 0.41 15.18 7.89
CA PRO A 228 -0.69 14.34 8.35
C PRO A 228 -2.02 15.11 8.34
N SER A 229 -3.08 14.47 7.88
CA SER A 229 -4.47 14.94 8.01
C SER A 229 -5.21 14.04 9.00
N ILE A 230 -5.38 14.53 10.23
CA ILE A 230 -5.87 13.71 11.34
C ILE A 230 -7.39 13.64 11.34
N ASN A 231 -7.93 12.42 11.30
CA ASN A 231 -9.34 12.18 11.56
C ASN A 231 -9.56 12.04 13.07
N PRO A 232 -10.25 12.99 13.74
CA PRO A 232 -10.40 12.96 15.19
C PRO A 232 -11.22 11.76 15.71
N LYS A 233 -11.97 11.08 14.84
CA LYS A 233 -12.80 9.92 15.21
C LYS A 233 -12.06 8.60 15.09
N VAL A 234 -10.86 8.56 14.49
CA VAL A 234 -10.19 7.30 14.15
C VAL A 234 -9.93 6.42 15.38
N GLU A 235 -9.48 7.00 16.48
CA GLU A 235 -9.16 6.25 17.69
C GLU A 235 -10.40 5.59 18.30
N MET A 236 -11.53 6.31 18.30
CA MET A 236 -12.82 5.77 18.73
C MET A 236 -13.27 4.63 17.81
N THR A 237 -13.15 4.82 16.49
CA THR A 237 -13.51 3.80 15.49
C THR A 237 -12.68 2.54 15.66
N VAL A 238 -11.36 2.68 15.77
CA VAL A 238 -10.42 1.57 16.02
C VAL A 238 -10.77 0.83 17.30
N ARG A 239 -11.08 1.54 18.40
CA ARG A 239 -11.49 0.92 19.66
C ARG A 239 -12.79 0.13 19.52
N LYS A 240 -13.78 0.64 18.77
CA LYS A 240 -15.04 -0.09 18.50
C LYS A 240 -14.78 -1.35 17.68
N ILE A 241 -13.99 -1.23 16.61
CA ILE A 241 -13.61 -2.35 15.74
C ILE A 241 -12.85 -3.43 16.52
N ALA A 242 -11.85 -3.05 17.31
CA ALA A 242 -11.05 -3.98 18.09
C ALA A 242 -11.91 -4.75 19.12
N ARG A 243 -12.88 -4.10 19.77
CA ARG A 243 -13.82 -4.79 20.68
C ARG A 243 -14.76 -5.74 19.94
N TYR A 244 -15.27 -5.32 18.79
CA TYR A 244 -16.11 -6.18 17.96
C TYR A 244 -15.35 -7.43 17.54
N PHE A 245 -14.13 -7.25 17.00
CA PHE A 245 -13.22 -8.33 16.66
C PHE A 245 -12.95 -9.24 17.87
N ALA A 246 -12.61 -8.66 19.03
CA ALA A 246 -12.33 -9.40 20.27
C ALA A 246 -13.49 -10.34 20.68
N ARG A 247 -14.73 -9.86 20.62
CA ARG A 247 -15.92 -10.67 20.95
C ARG A 247 -16.11 -11.85 19.99
N ARG A 248 -15.75 -11.67 18.71
CA ARG A 248 -15.88 -12.72 17.69
C ARG A 248 -14.78 -13.78 17.83
N VAL A 249 -13.53 -13.37 18.03
CA VAL A 249 -12.40 -14.30 18.18
C VAL A 249 -12.34 -14.99 19.54
N ALA A 250 -12.99 -14.45 20.58
CA ALA A 250 -13.08 -15.12 21.89
C ALA A 250 -13.63 -16.55 21.79
N ARG A 251 -14.56 -16.79 20.85
CA ARG A 251 -15.17 -18.10 20.59
C ARG A 251 -14.19 -19.16 20.08
N THR A 252 -13.00 -18.76 19.63
CA THR A 252 -11.95 -19.67 19.14
C THR A 252 -10.87 -19.94 20.20
N GLY A 253 -11.08 -19.52 21.45
CA GLY A 253 -10.05 -19.58 22.49
C GLY A 253 -8.94 -18.55 22.28
N THR A 254 -9.24 -17.44 21.60
CA THR A 254 -8.30 -16.33 21.35
C THR A 254 -8.76 -15.08 22.08
N ILE A 255 -7.91 -14.53 22.92
CA ILE A 255 -8.13 -13.28 23.65
C ILE A 255 -7.45 -12.15 22.88
N ALA A 256 -8.21 -11.15 22.43
CA ALA A 256 -7.64 -9.94 21.84
C ALA A 256 -7.35 -8.89 22.92
N LEU A 257 -6.11 -8.40 22.99
CA LEU A 257 -5.65 -7.43 23.99
C LEU A 257 -5.99 -5.99 23.54
N VAL A 258 -7.28 -5.66 23.50
CA VAL A 258 -7.80 -4.35 23.02
C VAL A 258 -7.13 -3.13 23.69
N PRO A 259 -6.82 -3.12 24.99
CA PRO A 259 -6.09 -2.02 25.61
C PRO A 259 -4.68 -1.80 25.05
N MET A 260 -4.04 -2.85 24.51
CA MET A 260 -2.69 -2.84 23.95
C MET A 260 -2.66 -2.62 22.43
N ARG A 261 -3.79 -2.22 21.83
CA ARG A 261 -3.83 -1.89 20.39
C ARG A 261 -2.89 -0.73 20.08
N LEU A 262 -2.26 -0.75 18.92
CA LEU A 262 -1.38 0.31 18.46
C LEU A 262 -1.88 0.85 17.12
N LEU A 263 -2.35 2.10 17.10
CA LEU A 263 -2.71 2.78 15.87
C LEU A 263 -1.44 3.28 15.17
N GLY A 264 -1.27 2.91 13.90
CA GLY A 264 -0.20 3.44 13.06
C GLY A 264 -0.42 4.90 12.73
N LYS A 265 0.66 5.68 12.57
CA LYS A 265 0.58 7.04 12.05
C LYS A 265 0.08 7.03 10.58
N PRO A 266 -0.51 8.12 10.07
CA PRO A 266 -0.86 8.21 8.65
C PRO A 266 0.32 7.85 7.74
N GLY A 267 0.06 7.04 6.72
CA GLY A 267 1.05 6.56 5.76
C GLY A 267 1.87 5.34 6.22
N ALA A 268 1.89 5.01 7.51
CA ALA A 268 2.65 3.86 8.04
C ALA A 268 2.16 2.50 7.53
N GLY A 269 0.95 2.46 6.94
CA GLY A 269 0.36 1.27 6.35
C GLY A 269 0.82 0.94 4.94
N ASN A 270 1.56 1.85 4.28
CA ASN A 270 2.00 1.75 2.88
C ASN A 270 0.87 1.60 1.84
N HIS A 271 -0.40 1.81 2.23
CA HIS A 271 -1.55 1.74 1.33
C HIS A 271 -2.17 3.13 1.26
N PHE A 272 -1.73 3.94 0.30
CA PHE A 272 -2.21 5.29 0.11
C PHE A 272 -2.39 5.63 -1.37
N GLY A 273 -3.18 6.65 -1.66
CA GLY A 273 -3.53 7.04 -3.02
C GLY A 273 -4.65 8.06 -3.09
N GLY A 274 -5.28 8.18 -4.26
CA GLY A 274 -6.46 9.02 -4.47
C GLY A 274 -6.22 10.52 -4.50
N SER A 275 -4.99 10.94 -4.83
CA SER A 275 -4.63 12.34 -5.08
C SER A 275 -5.10 12.86 -6.44
N PHE A 276 -5.37 11.96 -7.39
CA PHE A 276 -5.94 12.24 -8.70
C PHE A 276 -7.17 11.36 -8.98
N PRO A 277 -8.19 11.37 -8.10
CA PRO A 277 -9.20 10.34 -8.06
C PRO A 277 -10.02 10.27 -9.35
N MET A 278 -10.30 9.05 -9.83
CA MET A 278 -11.19 8.82 -10.97
C MET A 278 -12.62 9.23 -10.64
N LYS A 279 -13.22 9.98 -11.56
CA LYS A 279 -14.62 10.40 -11.51
C LYS A 279 -15.28 10.20 -12.87
N ARG A 280 -16.60 9.96 -12.86
CA ARG A 280 -17.40 9.88 -14.11
C ARG A 280 -17.41 11.21 -14.88
N ALA A 281 -17.40 12.32 -14.17
CA ALA A 281 -17.35 13.66 -14.72
C ALA A 281 -16.33 14.49 -13.91
N PRO A 282 -15.04 14.46 -14.30
CA PRO A 282 -14.00 15.25 -13.67
C PRO A 282 -14.27 16.75 -13.84
N LYS A 283 -14.07 17.52 -12.78
CA LYS A 283 -14.29 18.97 -12.72
C LYS A 283 -13.01 19.75 -12.43
N GLU A 284 -12.02 19.12 -11.80
CA GLU A 284 -10.74 19.73 -11.47
C GLU A 284 -9.59 19.12 -12.29
N ARG A 285 -8.53 19.90 -12.52
CA ARG A 285 -7.29 19.43 -13.19
C ARG A 285 -6.65 18.25 -12.46
N THR A 286 -6.93 18.12 -11.17
CA THR A 286 -6.44 17.08 -10.26
C THR A 286 -7.45 15.94 -10.08
N GLU A 287 -8.37 15.77 -11.02
CA GLU A 287 -9.27 14.63 -11.11
C GLU A 287 -9.05 13.92 -12.45
N THR A 288 -9.25 12.61 -12.46
CA THR A 288 -9.11 11.79 -13.67
C THR A 288 -10.46 11.28 -14.13
N ASP A 289 -10.61 11.03 -15.43
CA ASP A 289 -11.75 10.27 -15.94
C ASP A 289 -11.60 8.76 -15.68
N LEU A 290 -12.50 7.95 -16.23
CA LEU A 290 -12.48 6.49 -16.04
C LEU A 290 -11.31 5.78 -16.75
N LEU A 291 -10.58 6.47 -17.63
CA LEU A 291 -9.35 6.00 -18.27
C LEU A 291 -8.11 6.59 -17.59
N GLY A 292 -8.25 7.17 -16.40
CA GLY A 292 -7.13 7.73 -15.66
C GLY A 292 -6.56 9.00 -16.28
N ARG A 293 -7.25 9.64 -17.23
CA ARG A 293 -6.76 10.88 -17.87
C ARG A 293 -7.09 12.07 -17.00
N PRO A 294 -6.10 12.85 -16.50
CA PRO A 294 -6.38 14.08 -15.79
C PRO A 294 -7.15 15.07 -16.65
N LEU A 295 -8.04 15.86 -16.05
CA LEU A 295 -8.88 16.80 -16.80
C LEU A 295 -8.04 17.71 -17.70
N GLY A 296 -8.39 17.74 -19.00
CA GLY A 296 -7.70 18.53 -20.00
C GLY A 296 -6.42 17.90 -20.56
N THR A 297 -6.24 16.59 -20.38
CA THR A 297 -5.29 15.77 -21.13
C THR A 297 -6.03 14.71 -21.95
N ARG A 298 -5.39 14.19 -22.99
CA ARG A 298 -5.97 13.15 -23.87
C ARG A 298 -5.07 11.92 -24.00
N ARG A 299 -3.76 12.11 -23.95
CA ARG A 299 -2.69 11.15 -24.20
C ARG A 299 -1.90 10.80 -22.94
N ILE A 300 -2.21 11.43 -21.80
CA ILE A 300 -1.61 11.13 -20.49
C ILE A 300 -2.61 10.36 -19.63
N HIS A 301 -2.24 9.17 -19.20
CA HIS A 301 -3.03 8.28 -18.37
C HIS A 301 -2.32 7.99 -17.06
N MET A 302 -2.94 8.21 -15.92
CA MET A 302 -2.44 7.75 -14.63
C MET A 302 -3.05 6.39 -14.31
N VAL A 303 -2.23 5.41 -13.93
CA VAL A 303 -2.67 4.00 -13.79
C VAL A 303 -2.37 3.37 -12.43
N ASP A 304 -1.84 4.13 -11.48
CA ASP A 304 -1.49 3.63 -10.15
C ASP A 304 -2.46 4.06 -9.04
N GLY A 305 -2.06 3.87 -7.78
CA GLY A 305 -2.86 4.24 -6.61
C GLY A 305 -3.35 5.70 -6.57
N ALA A 306 -2.70 6.64 -7.27
CA ALA A 306 -3.13 8.04 -7.31
C ALA A 306 -4.56 8.19 -7.86
N VAL A 307 -5.00 7.30 -8.77
CA VAL A 307 -6.31 7.43 -9.41
C VAL A 307 -7.45 6.75 -8.65
N LEU A 308 -7.15 6.00 -7.59
CA LEU A 308 -8.18 5.31 -6.84
C LEU A 308 -9.10 6.30 -6.10
N PRO A 309 -10.43 6.24 -6.26
CA PRO A 309 -11.35 7.17 -5.59
C PRO A 309 -11.37 6.99 -4.07
N SER A 310 -11.01 5.79 -3.58
CA SER A 310 -10.81 5.49 -2.16
C SER A 310 -9.79 4.38 -1.99
N ILE A 311 -9.27 4.21 -0.77
CA ILE A 311 -8.33 3.15 -0.45
C ILE A 311 -9.03 2.13 0.47
N PRO A 312 -9.21 0.88 0.02
CA PRO A 312 -9.90 -0.12 0.82
C PRO A 312 -9.03 -0.61 1.99
N ALA A 313 -9.68 -1.21 2.98
CA ALA A 313 -9.00 -1.82 4.13
C ALA A 313 -8.04 -2.96 3.74
N THR A 314 -8.38 -3.66 2.65
CA THR A 314 -7.69 -4.84 2.13
C THR A 314 -6.32 -4.49 1.52
N THR A 315 -5.61 -5.52 1.06
CA THR A 315 -4.39 -5.37 0.24
C THR A 315 -4.73 -4.75 -1.12
N VAL A 316 -4.05 -3.66 -1.48
CA VAL A 316 -4.45 -2.81 -2.62
C VAL A 316 -3.75 -3.12 -3.94
N VAL A 317 -2.63 -3.84 -3.91
CA VAL A 317 -1.78 -4.05 -5.09
C VAL A 317 -2.55 -4.74 -6.23
N LEU A 318 -3.26 -5.84 -5.95
CA LEU A 318 -4.05 -6.53 -6.97
C LEU A 318 -5.14 -5.64 -7.58
N LEU A 319 -5.77 -4.78 -6.76
CA LEU A 319 -6.75 -3.82 -7.24
C LEU A 319 -6.11 -2.77 -8.16
N GLN A 320 -4.92 -2.28 -7.80
CA GLN A 320 -4.17 -1.34 -8.64
C GLN A 320 -3.77 -1.97 -9.96
N MET A 321 -3.25 -3.21 -9.95
CA MET A 321 -2.92 -3.97 -11.17
C MET A 321 -4.14 -4.16 -12.06
N ALA A 322 -5.27 -4.62 -11.50
CA ALA A 322 -6.50 -4.81 -12.27
C ALA A 322 -7.04 -3.49 -12.86
N ASN A 323 -6.91 -2.38 -12.15
CA ASN A 323 -7.31 -1.09 -12.68
C ASN A 323 -6.35 -0.58 -13.77
N ALA A 324 -5.04 -0.80 -13.62
CA ALA A 324 -4.05 -0.45 -14.62
C ALA A 324 -4.29 -1.22 -15.93
N ASP A 325 -4.48 -2.53 -15.83
CA ASP A 325 -4.82 -3.43 -16.95
C ASP A 325 -6.10 -2.99 -17.67
N ARG A 326 -7.16 -2.69 -16.91
CA ARG A 326 -8.42 -2.16 -17.44
C ARG A 326 -8.22 -0.85 -18.20
N ILE A 327 -7.44 0.09 -17.66
CA ILE A 327 -7.19 1.38 -18.30
C ILE A 327 -6.37 1.19 -19.58
N ALA A 328 -5.27 0.43 -19.51
CA ALA A 328 -4.39 0.21 -20.65
C ALA A 328 -5.13 -0.52 -21.79
N SER A 329 -5.94 -1.54 -21.47
CA SER A 329 -6.73 -2.29 -22.46
C SER A 329 -7.85 -1.47 -23.10
N ALA A 330 -8.41 -0.50 -22.39
CA ALA A 330 -9.49 0.34 -22.87
C ALA A 330 -9.03 1.68 -23.47
N ALA A 331 -7.74 2.01 -23.36
CA ALA A 331 -7.19 3.20 -23.99
C ALA A 331 -7.15 2.97 -25.51
N GLU A 332 -7.97 3.72 -26.24
CA GLU A 332 -7.95 3.69 -27.70
C GLU A 332 -6.72 4.46 -28.20
N PHE A 333 -5.83 3.75 -28.89
CA PHE A 333 -4.69 4.33 -29.59
C PHE A 333 -5.12 4.62 -31.03
N SER A 334 -5.69 5.81 -31.25
CA SER A 334 -6.11 6.31 -32.56
C SER A 334 -5.19 7.41 -33.06
#